data_AF-A0A819MG78-F1
#
_entry.id   AF-A0A819MG78-F1
#
_cell.length_a   1.000
_cell.length_b   1.000
_cell.length_c   1.000
_cell.angle_alpha   90.00
_cell.angle_beta   90.00
_cell.angle_gamma   90.00
#
_symmetry.space_group_name_H-M   'P 1'
#
loop_
_entity.id
_entity.type
_entity.pdbx_description
1 polymer ?
#
loop_
_entity_poly.entity_id
_entity_poly.type
_entity_poly.pdbx_seq_one_letter_code
_entity_poly.pdbx_strand_id
1 'polypeptide(L)'
;MKSFENLLSNKIYEENKYIEENLIKYNENNIYYLPYYYNDIDRNKCENILRLINRPGCFLIRQNNYYYLSSLIKTPYVLSIISPSLNIYHYILYRINKRLFIKPYSNKYYYSLKHIVKYHQEKADLLPCTLVE
;
A
#
# COMPACT_ATOMS: atom_id res chain seq x y z
N MET A 1 -33.53 -27.42 11.12
CA MET A 1 -32.86 -27.69 9.84
C MET A 1 -32.36 -26.37 9.28
N LYS A 2 -31.05 -26.17 9.08
CA LYS A 2 -30.53 -24.99 8.36
C LYS A 2 -30.88 -25.14 6.88
N SER A 3 -31.48 -24.12 6.26
CA SER A 3 -31.89 -24.17 4.85
C SER A 3 -30.67 -24.38 3.93
N PHE A 4 -30.87 -25.08 2.82
CA PHE A 4 -29.82 -25.42 1.84
C PHE A 4 -29.11 -24.17 1.29
N GLU A 5 -29.83 -23.06 1.17
CA GLU A 5 -29.30 -21.74 0.79
C GLU A 5 -28.29 -21.18 1.78
N ASN A 6 -28.48 -21.43 3.09
CA ASN A 6 -27.55 -21.02 4.14
C ASN A 6 -26.23 -21.83 4.12
N LEU A 7 -26.28 -23.07 3.63
CA LEU A 7 -25.08 -23.92 3.47
C LEU A 7 -24.27 -23.51 2.24
N LEU A 8 -24.93 -23.24 1.11
CA LEU A 8 -24.29 -22.72 -0.11
C LEU A 8 -23.65 -21.35 0.11
N SER A 9 -24.34 -20.44 0.80
CA SER A 9 -23.84 -19.09 1.08
C SER A 9 -22.59 -19.11 1.97
N ASN A 10 -22.56 -19.99 2.98
CA ASN A 10 -21.38 -20.15 3.84
C ASN A 10 -20.19 -20.77 3.10
N LYS A 11 -20.43 -21.75 2.22
CA LYS A 11 -19.36 -22.41 1.46
C LYS A 11 -18.71 -21.47 0.45
N ILE A 12 -19.51 -20.68 -0.26
CA ILE A 12 -19.03 -19.64 -1.18
C ILE A 12 -18.25 -18.54 -0.41
N TYR A 13 -18.71 -18.17 0.78
CA TYR A 13 -18.01 -17.19 1.62
C TYR A 13 -16.63 -17.71 2.09
N GLU A 14 -16.54 -18.95 2.54
CA GLU A 14 -15.28 -19.56 2.96
C GLU A 14 -14.28 -19.75 1.81
N GLU A 15 -14.76 -20.18 0.63
CA GLU A 15 -13.93 -20.29 -0.58
C GLU A 15 -13.38 -18.92 -1.02
N ASN A 16 -14.22 -17.88 -1.05
CA ASN A 16 -13.78 -16.53 -1.37
C ASN A 16 -12.75 -16.00 -0.36
N LYS A 17 -12.96 -16.25 0.93
CA LYS A 17 -12.00 -15.87 1.99
C LYS A 17 -10.65 -16.58 1.82
N TYR A 18 -10.66 -17.87 1.47
CA TYR A 18 -9.45 -18.65 1.21
C TYR A 18 -8.69 -18.17 -0.04
N ILE A 19 -9.41 -17.85 -1.11
CA ILE A 19 -8.83 -17.29 -2.34
C ILE A 19 -8.20 -15.92 -2.05
N GLU A 20 -8.90 -15.04 -1.33
CA GLU A 20 -8.35 -13.75 -0.89
C GLU A 20 -7.09 -13.92 -0.05
N GLU A 21 -7.08 -14.85 0.91
CA GLU A 21 -5.92 -15.12 1.77
C GLU A 21 -4.69 -15.59 0.99
N ASN A 22 -4.88 -16.48 0.03
CA ASN A 22 -3.78 -16.96 -0.81
C ASN A 22 -3.29 -15.89 -1.78
N LEU A 23 -4.19 -15.09 -2.38
CA LEU A 23 -3.81 -13.97 -3.23
C LEU A 23 -3.03 -12.89 -2.47
N ILE A 24 -3.40 -12.63 -1.21
CA ILE A 24 -2.67 -11.70 -0.35
C ILE A 24 -1.28 -12.25 -0.02
N LYS A 25 -1.18 -13.52 0.37
CA LYS A 25 0.09 -14.16 0.70
C LYS A 25 1.04 -14.22 -0.51
N TYR A 26 0.50 -14.52 -1.69
CA TYR A 26 1.26 -14.51 -2.94
C TYR A 26 1.74 -13.11 -3.32
N ASN A 27 0.87 -12.10 -3.15
CA ASN A 27 1.24 -10.71 -3.42
C ASN A 27 2.29 -10.19 -2.44
N GLU A 28 2.26 -10.57 -1.16
CA GLU A 28 3.25 -10.17 -0.16
C GLU A 28 4.66 -10.69 -0.49
N ASN A 29 4.78 -11.93 -0.97
CA ASN A 29 6.07 -12.49 -1.39
C ASN A 29 6.66 -11.81 -2.63
N ASN A 30 5.84 -11.13 -3.44
CA ASN A 30 6.28 -10.44 -4.65
C ASN A 30 6.61 -8.95 -4.46
N ILE A 31 6.40 -8.39 -3.26
CA ILE A 31 6.64 -6.96 -3.02
C ILE A 31 8.13 -6.62 -3.19
N TYR A 32 9.03 -7.52 -2.81
CA TYR A 32 10.48 -7.33 -2.91
C TYR A 32 11.01 -7.18 -4.35
N TYR A 33 10.22 -7.57 -5.36
CA TYR A 33 10.59 -7.41 -6.76
C TYR A 33 10.05 -6.12 -7.38
N LEU A 34 9.30 -5.31 -6.62
CA LEU A 34 8.80 -4.03 -7.11
C LEU A 34 9.96 -3.02 -7.14
N PRO A 35 10.27 -2.39 -8.28
CA PRO A 35 11.44 -1.52 -8.43
C PRO A 35 11.39 -0.27 -7.54
N TYR A 36 10.19 0.12 -7.13
CA TYR A 36 9.94 1.26 -6.25
C TYR A 36 9.85 0.88 -4.76
N TYR A 37 10.00 -0.39 -4.40
CA TYR A 37 9.89 -0.85 -3.00
C TYR A 37 11.27 -1.03 -2.35
N TYR A 38 11.44 -0.40 -1.19
CA TYR A 38 12.67 -0.45 -0.39
C TYR A 38 12.32 -0.90 1.01
N ASN A 39 12.76 -2.09 1.43
CA ASN A 39 12.38 -2.65 2.71
C ASN A 39 12.85 -1.77 3.89
N ASP A 40 14.15 -1.74 4.16
CA ASP A 40 14.70 -1.13 5.38
C ASP A 40 15.55 0.11 5.06
N ILE A 41 14.87 1.16 4.60
CA ILE A 41 15.47 2.49 4.49
C ILE A 41 14.74 3.46 5.41
N ASP A 42 15.52 4.30 6.11
CA ASP A 42 14.98 5.38 6.91
C ASP A 42 14.50 6.55 6.03
N ARG A 43 13.93 7.57 6.67
CA ARG A 43 13.44 8.76 5.99
C ARG A 43 14.54 9.51 5.25
N ASN A 44 15.72 9.67 5.86
CA ASN A 44 16.81 10.47 5.29
C ASN A 44 17.39 9.80 4.04
N LYS A 45 17.60 8.48 4.08
CA LYS A 45 18.03 7.69 2.92
C LYS A 45 17.00 7.74 1.79
N CYS A 46 15.71 7.62 2.12
CA CYS A 46 14.62 7.81 1.17
C CYS A 46 14.68 9.18 0.49
N GLU A 47 14.78 10.26 1.27
CA GLU A 47 14.86 11.61 0.73
C GLU A 47 16.11 11.81 -0.14
N ASN A 48 17.26 11.25 0.25
CA ASN A 48 18.48 11.31 -0.55
C ASN A 48 18.31 10.61 -1.91
N ILE A 49 17.72 9.41 -1.94
CA ILE A 49 17.44 8.69 -3.20
C ILE A 49 16.52 9.52 -4.11
N LEU A 50 15.43 10.06 -3.56
CA LEU A 50 14.50 10.89 -4.33
C LEU A 50 15.17 12.17 -4.84
N ARG A 51 16.01 12.83 -4.04
CA ARG A 51 16.78 14.02 -4.44
C ARG A 51 17.81 13.74 -5.52
N LEU A 52 18.35 12.52 -5.61
CA LEU A 52 19.25 12.14 -6.72
C LEU A 52 18.49 12.07 -8.06
N ILE A 53 17.22 11.65 -8.04
CA ILE A 53 16.37 11.58 -9.24
C ILE A 53 15.79 12.96 -9.57
N ASN A 54 15.37 13.71 -8.55
CA ASN A 54 14.88 15.09 -8.61
C ASN A 54 13.81 15.36 -9.70
N ARG A 55 12.84 14.46 -9.84
CA ARG A 55 11.77 14.54 -10.85
C ARG A 55 10.38 14.54 -10.20
N PRO A 56 9.49 15.50 -10.51
CA PRO A 56 8.10 15.47 -10.03
C PRO A 56 7.41 14.13 -10.34
N GLY A 57 6.61 13.65 -9.39
CA GLY A 57 5.91 12.37 -9.47
C GLY A 57 6.79 11.15 -9.18
N CYS A 58 8.13 11.30 -9.16
CA CYS A 58 9.01 10.23 -8.71
C CYS A 58 8.71 9.87 -7.26
N PHE A 59 8.71 8.56 -6.97
CA PHE A 59 8.28 8.04 -5.70
C PHE A 59 9.04 6.79 -5.29
N LEU A 60 8.92 6.45 -4.02
CA LEU A 60 9.32 5.15 -3.49
C LEU A 60 8.41 4.75 -2.32
N ILE A 61 8.29 3.45 -2.09
CA ILE A 61 7.57 2.88 -0.96
C ILE A 61 8.56 2.18 -0.06
N ARG A 62 8.50 2.48 1.24
CA ARG A 62 9.36 1.83 2.25
C ARG A 62 8.58 1.21 3.39
N GLN A 63 9.16 0.22 4.05
CA GLN A 63 8.57 -0.30 5.30
C GLN A 63 8.79 0.72 6.43
N ASN A 64 7.79 0.88 7.30
CA ASN A 64 7.90 1.72 8.47
C ASN A 64 8.23 0.87 9.71
N ASN A 65 9.51 0.77 10.03
CA ASN A 65 9.98 -0.06 11.14
C ASN A 65 9.76 0.56 12.53
N TYR A 66 9.32 1.83 12.60
CA TYR A 66 9.12 2.54 13.86
C TYR A 66 7.75 2.33 14.51
N TYR A 67 6.78 1.78 13.79
CA TYR A 67 5.41 1.61 14.28
C TYR A 67 5.02 0.14 14.43
N TYR A 68 5.31 -0.43 15.60
CA TYR A 68 4.67 -1.65 16.10
C TYR A 68 3.53 -1.26 17.04
N LEU A 69 2.42 -0.78 16.48
CA LEU A 69 1.22 -0.42 17.25
C LEU A 69 0.35 -1.65 17.44
N SER A 70 0.69 -2.49 18.42
CA SER A 70 -0.04 -3.71 18.82
C SER A 70 -0.06 -4.84 17.78
N SER A 71 -0.38 -6.05 18.23
CA SER A 71 -0.55 -7.26 17.41
C SER A 71 -1.58 -7.15 16.28
N LEU A 72 -2.39 -6.08 16.26
CA LEU A 72 -3.45 -5.85 15.29
C LEU A 72 -3.03 -4.98 14.09
N ILE A 73 -2.01 -4.13 14.24
CA ILE A 73 -1.54 -3.25 13.14
C ILE A 73 -0.17 -3.74 12.70
N LYS A 74 -0.14 -4.47 11.58
CA LYS A 74 1.10 -4.79 10.88
C LYS A 74 1.82 -3.50 10.50
N THR A 75 3.15 -3.50 10.60
CA THR A 75 4.05 -2.37 10.29
C THR A 75 3.56 -1.62 9.04
N PRO A 76 3.21 -0.33 9.15
CA PRO A 76 2.69 0.40 8.00
C PRO A 76 3.78 0.58 6.94
N TYR A 77 3.37 0.86 5.70
CA TYR A 77 4.30 1.30 4.66
C TYR A 77 4.32 2.83 4.62
N VAL A 78 5.35 3.42 4.01
CA VAL A 78 5.40 4.86 3.73
C VAL A 78 5.62 5.06 2.24
N LEU A 79 4.66 5.69 1.58
CA LEU A 79 4.81 6.20 0.22
C LEU A 79 5.44 7.59 0.30
N SER A 80 6.58 7.78 -0.36
CA SER A 80 7.26 9.08 -0.44
C SER A 80 7.27 9.54 -1.89
N ILE A 81 6.91 10.80 -2.16
CA ILE A 81 6.73 11.35 -3.50
C ILE A 81 7.31 12.77 -3.61
N ILE A 82 7.92 13.09 -4.75
CA ILE A 82 8.37 14.44 -5.11
C ILE A 82 7.19 15.21 -5.74
N SER A 83 6.80 16.34 -5.16
CA SER A 83 5.75 17.21 -5.71
C SER A 83 6.20 17.99 -6.94
N PRO A 84 5.28 18.66 -7.66
CA PRO A 84 5.66 19.61 -8.73
C PRO A 84 6.57 20.75 -8.25
N SER A 85 6.47 21.13 -6.97
CA SER A 85 7.33 22.12 -6.31
C SER A 85 8.64 21.53 -5.77
N LEU A 86 8.99 20.29 -6.11
CA LEU A 86 10.19 19.57 -5.68
C LEU A 86 10.31 19.35 -4.16
N ASN A 87 9.19 19.47 -3.45
CA ASN A 87 9.12 19.09 -2.04
C ASN A 87 8.81 17.60 -1.92
N ILE A 88 9.40 16.93 -0.93
CA ILE A 88 9.15 15.51 -0.67
C ILE A 88 8.04 15.37 0.38
N TYR A 89 6.98 14.66 0.02
CA TYR A 89 5.88 14.34 0.91
C TYR A 89 5.90 12.86 1.28
N HIS A 90 5.53 12.55 2.52
CA HIS A 90 5.48 11.18 3.04
C HIS A 90 4.08 10.83 3.54
N TYR A 91 3.53 9.74 3.03
CA TYR A 91 2.20 9.24 3.32
C TYR A 91 2.28 7.87 3.97
N ILE A 92 1.73 7.75 5.17
CA ILE A 92 1.66 6.46 5.86
C ILE A 92 0.51 5.64 5.28
N LEU A 93 0.84 4.46 4.78
CA LEU A 93 -0.10 3.46 4.30
C LEU A 93 -0.44 2.51 5.44
N TYR A 94 -1.65 2.65 5.97
CA TYR A 94 -2.15 1.79 7.03
C TYR A 94 -2.78 0.53 6.44
N ARG A 95 -2.78 -0.56 7.21
CA ARG A 95 -3.46 -1.80 6.85
C ARG A 95 -4.53 -2.15 7.89
N ILE A 96 -5.77 -2.27 7.45
CA ILE A 96 -6.90 -2.77 8.25
C ILE A 96 -7.62 -3.84 7.45
N ASN A 97 -7.92 -4.99 8.05
CA ASN A 97 -8.63 -6.10 7.40
C ASN A 97 -8.04 -6.45 6.02
N LYS A 98 -6.71 -6.55 5.93
CA LYS A 98 -5.92 -6.82 4.71
C LYS A 98 -5.99 -5.74 3.61
N ARG A 99 -6.73 -4.65 3.81
CA ARG A 99 -6.80 -3.52 2.87
C ARG A 99 -5.88 -2.40 3.31
N LEU A 100 -5.21 -1.78 2.35
CA LEU A 100 -4.36 -0.62 2.52
C LEU A 100 -5.15 0.67 2.31
N PHE A 101 -4.78 1.76 2.99
CA PHE A 101 -5.38 3.08 2.80
C PHE A 101 -4.43 4.19 3.29
N ILE A 102 -4.65 5.41 2.81
CA ILE A 102 -3.85 6.60 3.15
C ILE A 102 -4.64 7.44 4.15
N LYS A 103 -4.15 7.58 5.40
CA LYS A 103 -4.73 8.53 6.36
C LYS A 103 -4.15 9.94 6.19
N PRO A 104 -4.87 11.00 6.61
CA PRO A 104 -6.19 10.97 7.25
C PRO A 104 -7.40 11.14 6.31
N TYR A 105 -7.20 11.26 4.99
CA TYR A 105 -8.23 11.79 4.09
C TYR A 105 -8.87 10.77 3.12
N SER A 106 -8.46 9.50 3.11
CA SER A 106 -8.97 8.51 2.15
C SER A 106 -10.09 7.63 2.70
N ASN A 107 -11.27 7.69 2.08
CA ASN A 107 -12.29 6.63 2.18
C ASN A 107 -11.98 5.44 1.23
N LYS A 108 -10.92 5.57 0.42
CA LYS A 108 -10.52 4.56 -0.55
C LYS A 108 -9.60 3.52 0.06
N TYR A 109 -9.92 2.27 -0.25
CA TYR A 109 -9.16 1.09 0.14
C TYR A 109 -8.48 0.47 -1.07
N TYR A 110 -7.32 -0.13 -0.83
CA TYR A 110 -6.51 -0.78 -1.83
C TYR A 110 -6.14 -2.20 -1.40
N TYR A 111 -6.02 -3.11 -2.36
CA TYR A 111 -5.76 -4.53 -2.07
C TYR A 111 -4.26 -4.85 -1.98
N SER A 112 -3.39 -4.03 -2.57
CA SER A 112 -1.94 -4.21 -2.57
C SER A 112 -1.19 -2.90 -2.84
N LEU A 113 0.13 -2.88 -2.61
CA LEU A 113 0.97 -1.72 -2.97
C LEU A 113 0.95 -1.46 -4.48
N LYS A 114 0.95 -2.51 -5.30
CA LYS A 114 0.82 -2.39 -6.76
C LYS A 114 -0.51 -1.74 -7.17
N HIS A 115 -1.60 -2.07 -6.45
CA HIS A 115 -2.90 -1.44 -6.70
C HIS A 115 -2.90 0.06 -6.34
N ILE A 116 -2.25 0.45 -5.24
CA ILE A 116 -2.06 1.87 -4.88
C ILE A 116 -1.30 2.59 -5.97
N VAL A 117 -0.18 2.02 -6.41
CA VAL A 117 0.68 2.64 -7.42
C VAL A 117 -0.07 2.82 -8.73
N LYS A 118 -0.67 1.75 -9.26
CA LYS A 118 -1.44 1.81 -10.51
C LYS A 118 -2.56 2.85 -10.44
N TYR A 119 -3.29 2.90 -9.32
CA TYR A 119 -4.34 3.89 -9.16
C TYR A 119 -3.78 5.33 -9.19
N HIS A 120 -2.69 5.58 -8.47
CA HIS A 120 -2.13 6.92 -8.36
C HIS A 120 -1.25 7.35 -9.55
N GLN A 121 -0.86 6.42 -10.43
CA GLN A 121 -0.32 6.73 -11.75
C GLN A 121 -1.38 7.38 -12.65
N GLU A 122 -2.64 6.95 -12.54
CA GLU A 122 -3.75 7.51 -13.32
C GLU A 122 -4.39 8.74 -12.66
N LYS A 123 -4.41 8.80 -11.31
CA LYS A 123 -5.10 9.87 -10.54
C LYS A 123 -4.31 10.27 -9.29
N ALA A 124 -3.94 11.56 -9.19
CA ALA A 124 -3.26 12.07 -8.00
C ALA A 124 -4.10 11.90 -6.71
N ASP A 125 -5.39 12.25 -6.78
CA ASP A 125 -6.35 12.17 -5.67
C ASP A 125 -5.87 12.94 -4.43
N LEU A 126 -5.31 12.26 -3.43
CA LEU A 126 -4.81 12.84 -2.18
C LEU A 126 -3.31 13.19 -2.23
N LEU A 127 -2.61 12.80 -3.30
CA LEU A 127 -1.18 13.06 -3.51
C LEU A 127 -0.98 14.41 -4.21
N PRO A 128 0.20 15.04 -4.07
CA PRO A 128 0.47 16.34 -4.71
C PRO A 128 0.51 16.26 -6.24
N CYS A 129 0.71 15.07 -6.81
CA CYS A 129 0.70 14.79 -8.25
C CYS A 129 0.54 13.28 -8.48
N THR A 130 0.40 12.87 -9.75
CA THR A 130 0.39 11.45 -10.13
C THR A 130 1.78 10.82 -9.92
N LEU A 131 1.79 9.51 -9.67
CA LEU A 131 3.03 8.75 -9.56
C LEU A 131 3.64 8.51 -10.94
N VAL A 132 4.97 8.63 -11.03
CA VAL A 132 5.74 8.41 -12.24
C VAL A 132 6.91 7.50 -11.90
N GLU A 133 6.92 6.30 -12.49
CA GLU A 133 8.03 5.35 -12.39
C GLU A 133 9.26 5.83 -13.19
#